data_AF-A0A350YWI9-F1
#
_entry.id   AF-A0A350YWI9-F1
#
_cell.length_a   1.000
_cell.length_b   1.000
_cell.length_c   1.000
_cell.angle_alpha   90.00
_cell.angle_beta   90.00
_cell.angle_gamma   90.00
#
_symmetry.space_group_name_H-M   'P 1'
#
loop_
_entity.id
_entity.type
_entity.pdbx_description
1 polymer ?
#
loop_
_entity_poly.entity_id
_entity_poly.type
_entity_poly.pdbx_seq_one_letter_code
_entity_poly.pdbx_strand_id
1 'polypeptide(L)'
;MDIHNNQGRLKKLWVRIDKYCSKADVKILARFQDELYAHGLSTARIIIYLGPLYMVSKNARKGLAKLDKDDLKKIISKIEMKDYSEWTKVRYKYAIKKFYSWLDGIEWNTKEYSERVKWIGATVKRSRLGRPVILTKEEILKLFSVCKGTREKAL
;
A
#
# COMPACT_ATOMS: atom_id res chain seq x y z
N MET A 1 -20.44 10.81 -6.55
CA MET A 1 -19.59 11.89 -5.99
C MET A 1 -18.32 11.25 -5.44
N ASP A 2 -17.12 11.53 -5.98
CA ASP A 2 -15.85 10.97 -5.50
C ASP A 2 -15.36 11.74 -4.26
N ILE A 3 -15.83 11.32 -3.08
CA ILE A 3 -15.58 11.97 -1.78
C ILE A 3 -14.06 12.05 -1.46
N HIS A 4 -13.22 11.26 -2.12
CA HIS A 4 -11.78 11.17 -1.84
C HIS A 4 -10.88 11.63 -2.99
N ASN A 5 -11.45 12.18 -4.08
CA ASN A 5 -10.73 12.64 -5.28
C ASN A 5 -9.62 11.65 -5.72
N ASN A 6 -9.99 10.37 -5.85
CA ASN A 6 -9.03 9.31 -6.14
C ASN A 6 -8.39 9.49 -7.51
N GLN A 7 -9.13 10.01 -8.49
CA GLN A 7 -8.57 10.32 -9.81
C GLN A 7 -7.47 11.38 -9.76
N GLY A 8 -7.70 12.48 -9.02
CA GLY A 8 -6.67 13.50 -8.83
C GLY A 8 -5.44 12.98 -8.08
N ARG A 9 -5.63 12.08 -7.11
CA ARG A 9 -4.54 11.44 -6.37
C ARG A 9 -3.71 10.50 -7.26
N LEU A 10 -4.36 9.71 -8.12
CA LEU A 10 -3.69 8.84 -9.07
C LEU A 10 -2.86 9.67 -10.06
N LYS A 11 -3.43 10.75 -10.61
CA LYS A 11 -2.70 11.69 -11.49
C LYS A 11 -1.45 12.26 -10.81
N LYS A 12 -1.57 12.72 -9.55
CA LYS A 12 -0.42 13.21 -8.75
C LYS A 12 0.62 12.13 -8.45
N LEU A 13 0.22 10.86 -8.35
CA LEU A 13 1.16 9.75 -8.20
C LEU A 13 1.92 9.53 -9.51
N TRP A 14 1.25 9.55 -10.65
CA TRP A 14 1.90 9.42 -11.96
C TRP A 14 2.89 10.53 -12.29
N VAL A 15 2.57 11.78 -11.95
CA VAL A 15 3.54 12.88 -12.07
C VAL A 15 4.84 12.59 -11.30
N ARG A 16 4.74 11.92 -10.14
CA ARG A 16 5.92 11.55 -9.35
C ARG A 16 6.63 10.33 -9.92
N ILE A 17 5.90 9.33 -10.40
CA ILE A 17 6.46 8.14 -11.06
C ILE A 17 7.27 8.58 -12.29
N ASP A 18 6.67 9.39 -13.17
CA ASP A 18 7.33 9.87 -14.38
C ASP A 18 8.59 10.71 -14.08
N LYS A 19 8.54 11.53 -13.03
CA LYS A 19 9.66 12.39 -12.64
C LYS A 19 10.84 11.64 -12.00
N TYR A 20 10.59 10.59 -11.23
CA TYR A 20 11.61 9.97 -10.36
C TYR A 20 11.95 8.52 -10.70
N CYS A 21 11.18 7.85 -11.55
CA CYS A 21 11.43 6.46 -11.96
C CYS A 21 12.08 6.40 -13.35
N SER A 22 12.75 5.30 -13.66
CA SER A 22 13.29 5.08 -15.00
C SER A 22 12.17 4.88 -16.03
N LYS A 23 12.42 5.20 -17.31
CA LYS A 23 11.44 4.97 -18.40
C LYS A 23 10.93 3.53 -18.45
N ALA A 24 11.80 2.56 -18.15
CA ALA A 24 11.43 1.15 -18.07
C ALA A 24 10.44 0.87 -16.92
N ASP A 25 10.68 1.46 -15.75
CA ASP A 25 9.81 1.34 -14.59
C ASP A 25 8.46 2.06 -14.79
N VAL A 26 8.46 3.22 -15.46
CA VAL A 26 7.22 3.90 -15.85
C VAL A 26 6.36 2.98 -16.74
N LYS A 27 6.97 2.37 -17.77
CA LYS A 27 6.27 1.50 -18.72
C LYS A 27 5.70 0.24 -18.05
N ILE A 28 6.46 -0.41 -17.17
CA ILE A 28 6.00 -1.63 -16.50
C ILE A 28 4.92 -1.31 -15.45
N LEU A 29 5.02 -0.18 -14.74
CA LEU A 29 3.97 0.25 -13.80
C LEU A 29 2.68 0.63 -14.53
N ALA A 30 2.77 1.16 -15.75
CA ALA A 30 1.60 1.50 -16.56
C ALA A 30 0.87 0.22 -16.99
N ARG A 31 1.62 -0.76 -17.51
CA ARG A 31 1.07 -2.10 -17.80
C ARG A 31 0.45 -2.77 -16.59
N PHE A 32 1.09 -2.63 -15.42
CA PHE A 32 0.53 -3.17 -14.19
C PHE A 32 -0.75 -2.45 -13.79
N GLN A 33 -0.84 -1.14 -13.97
CA GLN A 33 -2.10 -0.42 -13.74
C GLN A 33 -3.22 -0.94 -14.64
N ASP A 34 -2.94 -1.16 -15.93
CA ASP A 34 -3.92 -1.68 -16.88
C ASP A 34 -4.41 -3.06 -16.45
N GLU A 35 -3.51 -3.92 -15.96
CA GLU A 35 -3.85 -5.21 -15.35
C GLU A 35 -4.81 -5.01 -14.16
N LEU A 36 -4.50 -4.10 -13.24
CA LEU A 36 -5.36 -3.84 -12.08
C LEU A 36 -6.77 -3.39 -12.50
N TYR A 37 -6.87 -2.54 -13.53
CA TYR A 37 -8.16 -2.13 -14.09
C TYR A 37 -8.88 -3.30 -14.77
N ALA A 38 -8.17 -4.15 -15.50
CA ALA A 38 -8.75 -5.34 -16.15
C ALA A 38 -9.39 -6.31 -15.14
N HIS A 39 -8.83 -6.39 -13.92
CA HIS A 39 -9.42 -7.15 -12.81
C HIS A 39 -10.46 -6.37 -11.98
N GLY A 40 -10.92 -5.21 -12.47
CA GLY A 40 -12.00 -4.44 -11.87
C GLY A 40 -11.63 -3.68 -10.59
N LEU A 41 -10.33 -3.44 -10.33
CA LEU A 41 -9.93 -2.71 -9.13
C LEU A 41 -10.27 -1.22 -9.24
N SER A 42 -10.76 -0.67 -8.14
CA SER A 42 -11.01 0.77 -8.04
C SER A 42 -9.72 1.58 -8.06
N THR A 43 -9.80 2.84 -8.49
CA THR A 43 -8.69 3.81 -8.50
C THR A 43 -8.01 3.92 -7.13
N ALA A 44 -8.79 3.89 -6.03
CA ALA A 44 -8.24 3.90 -4.68
C ALA A 44 -7.35 2.67 -4.42
N ARG A 45 -7.77 1.49 -4.90
CA ARG A 45 -7.00 0.26 -4.76
C ARG A 45 -5.73 0.30 -5.62
N ILE A 46 -5.83 0.83 -6.84
CA ILE A 46 -4.68 1.02 -7.72
C ILE A 46 -3.60 1.89 -7.07
N ILE A 47 -4.00 3.01 -6.43
CA ILE A 47 -3.06 3.85 -5.67
C ILE A 47 -2.38 3.08 -4.55
N ILE A 48 -3.10 2.17 -3.86
CA ILE A 48 -2.54 1.32 -2.80
C ILE A 48 -1.47 0.37 -3.35
N TYR A 49 -1.57 -0.09 -4.59
CA TYR A 49 -0.55 -0.92 -5.23
C TYR A 49 0.61 -0.09 -5.78
N LEU A 50 0.32 0.96 -6.55
CA LEU A 50 1.33 1.77 -7.23
C LEU A 50 2.17 2.61 -6.26
N GLY A 51 1.60 3.10 -5.15
CA GLY A 51 2.32 3.93 -4.18
C GLY A 51 3.56 3.24 -3.60
N PRO A 52 3.43 2.03 -3.03
CA PRO A 52 4.57 1.22 -2.60
C PRO A 52 5.58 0.94 -3.71
N LEU A 53 5.11 0.55 -4.90
CA LEU A 53 5.99 0.19 -6.02
C LEU A 53 6.79 1.39 -6.55
N TYR A 54 6.17 2.58 -6.60
CA TYR A 54 6.86 3.84 -6.84
C TYR A 54 7.99 4.05 -5.83
N MET A 55 7.71 3.85 -4.54
CA MET A 55 8.74 4.01 -3.50
C MET A 55 9.85 2.97 -3.62
N VAL A 56 9.55 1.75 -4.06
CA VAL A 56 10.57 0.73 -4.35
C VAL A 56 11.42 1.16 -5.54
N SER A 57 10.80 1.50 -6.69
CA SER A 57 11.49 1.94 -7.90
C SER A 57 12.39 3.15 -7.63
N LYS A 58 11.87 4.16 -6.94
CA LYS A 58 12.63 5.39 -6.62
C LYS A 58 13.88 5.14 -5.77
N ASN A 59 13.86 4.15 -4.88
CA ASN A 59 14.96 3.90 -3.93
C ASN A 59 15.83 2.70 -4.29
N ALA A 60 15.43 1.91 -5.30
CA ALA A 60 16.21 0.79 -5.78
C ALA A 60 17.31 1.27 -6.73
N ARG A 61 18.48 0.62 -6.67
CA ARG A 61 19.57 0.89 -7.63
C ARG A 61 19.30 0.24 -9.00
N LYS A 62 18.52 -0.84 -9.01
CA LYS A 62 18.10 -1.56 -10.21
C LYS A 62 16.64 -1.22 -10.52
N GLY A 63 16.26 -1.24 -11.79
CA GLY A 63 14.86 -1.14 -12.20
C GLY A 63 14.02 -2.31 -11.66
N LEU A 64 12.72 -2.09 -11.49
CA LEU A 64 11.80 -3.03 -10.83
C LEU A 64 11.85 -4.44 -11.42
N ALA A 65 11.92 -4.55 -12.76
CA ALA A 65 11.95 -5.83 -13.46
C ALA A 65 13.23 -6.65 -13.21
N LYS A 66 14.31 -5.99 -12.80
CA LYS A 66 15.63 -6.60 -12.58
C LYS A 66 15.91 -6.94 -11.11
N LEU A 67 14.97 -6.67 -10.21
CA LEU A 67 15.13 -7.00 -8.80
C LEU A 67 14.96 -8.50 -8.58
N ASP A 68 16.02 -9.11 -8.04
CA ASP A 68 16.04 -10.52 -7.67
C ASP A 68 15.51 -10.74 -6.24
N LYS A 69 15.46 -12.00 -5.81
CA LYS A 69 14.96 -12.37 -4.48
C LYS A 69 15.74 -11.71 -3.34
N ASP A 70 17.06 -11.52 -3.48
CA ASP A 70 17.89 -10.97 -2.41
C ASP A 70 17.82 -9.44 -2.37
N ASP A 71 17.65 -8.79 -3.51
CA ASP A 71 17.27 -7.38 -3.56
C ASP A 71 15.93 -7.13 -2.85
N LEU A 72 14.94 -8.00 -3.10
CA LEU A 72 13.63 -7.91 -2.45
C LEU A 72 13.72 -8.15 -0.94
N LYS A 73 14.57 -9.07 -0.48
CA LYS A 73 14.86 -9.22 0.96
C LYS A 73 15.40 -7.93 1.58
N LYS A 74 16.36 -7.28 0.91
CA LYS A 74 16.92 -5.99 1.38
C LYS A 74 15.86 -4.90 1.43
N ILE A 75 14.98 -4.84 0.42
CA ILE A 75 13.87 -3.88 0.38
C ILE A 75 12.88 -4.12 1.51
N ILE A 76 12.42 -5.37 1.70
CA ILE A 76 11.50 -5.73 2.79
C ILE A 76 12.12 -5.48 4.16
N SER A 77 13.40 -5.81 4.35
CA SER A 77 14.12 -5.51 5.60
C SER A 77 14.11 -4.02 5.92
N LYS A 78 14.41 -3.15 4.93
CA LYS A 78 14.31 -1.70 5.10
C LYS A 78 12.90 -1.22 5.43
N ILE A 79 11.87 -1.85 4.88
CA ILE A 79 10.46 -1.51 5.19
C ILE A 79 10.09 -1.92 6.62
N GLU A 80 10.54 -3.10 7.08
CA GLU A 80 10.28 -3.58 8.43
C GLU A 80 10.98 -2.73 9.51
N MET A 81 12.18 -2.22 9.21
CA MET A 81 12.96 -1.33 10.10
C MET A 81 12.41 0.09 10.17
N LYS A 82 11.58 0.52 9.22
CA LYS A 82 10.99 1.86 9.25
C LYS A 82 9.88 1.94 10.29
N ASP A 83 9.72 3.14 10.85
CA ASP A 83 8.60 3.50 11.74
C ASP A 83 7.30 3.72 10.95
N TYR A 84 6.89 2.66 10.26
CA TYR A 84 5.62 2.57 9.56
C TYR A 84 4.64 1.78 10.41
N SER A 85 3.37 2.17 10.39
CA SER A 85 2.32 1.33 10.95
C SER A 85 2.35 -0.06 10.31
N GLU A 86 2.00 -1.09 11.08
CA GLU A 86 2.01 -2.48 10.58
C GLU A 86 1.13 -2.65 9.35
N TRP A 87 0.00 -1.92 9.28
CA TRP A 87 -0.84 -1.86 8.09
C TRP A 87 -0.12 -1.30 6.86
N THR A 88 0.72 -0.29 7.05
CA THR A 88 1.54 0.26 5.97
C THR A 88 2.57 -0.76 5.51
N LYS A 89 3.31 -1.41 6.42
CA LYS A 89 4.26 -2.48 6.09
C LYS A 89 3.59 -3.62 5.32
N VAL A 90 2.40 -4.03 5.74
CA VAL A 90 1.61 -5.06 5.05
C VAL A 90 1.16 -4.61 3.66
N ARG A 91 0.72 -3.35 3.48
CA ARG A 91 0.42 -2.81 2.15
C ARG A 91 1.62 -2.88 1.21
N TYR A 92 2.81 -2.51 1.68
CA TYR A 92 4.03 -2.65 0.89
C TYR A 92 4.28 -4.10 0.47
N LYS A 93 4.24 -5.03 1.43
CA LYS A 93 4.45 -6.47 1.18
C LYS A 93 3.43 -7.01 0.18
N TYR A 94 2.16 -6.66 0.32
CA TYR A 94 1.10 -7.11 -0.57
C TYR A 94 1.26 -6.57 -2.00
N ALA A 95 1.61 -5.29 -2.14
CA ALA A 95 1.87 -4.68 -3.44
C ALA A 95 3.06 -5.34 -4.17
N ILE A 96 4.16 -5.55 -3.45
CA ILE A 96 5.36 -6.24 -3.96
C ILE A 96 5.00 -7.66 -4.40
N LYS A 97 4.31 -8.44 -3.56
CA LYS A 97 3.91 -9.81 -3.91
C LYS A 97 3.07 -9.86 -5.18
N LYS A 98 2.02 -9.04 -5.28
CA LYS A 98 1.14 -9.04 -6.44
C LYS A 98 1.83 -8.56 -7.72
N PHE A 99 2.65 -7.52 -7.64
CA PHE A 99 3.41 -7.03 -8.79
C PHE A 99 4.38 -8.07 -9.35
N TYR A 100 5.16 -8.73 -8.50
CA TYR A 100 6.14 -9.72 -8.96
C TYR A 100 5.51 -11.06 -9.35
N SER A 101 4.36 -11.43 -8.78
CA SER A 101 3.59 -12.56 -9.31
C SER A 101 3.10 -12.26 -10.73
N TRP A 102 2.48 -11.09 -10.95
CA TRP A 102 2.03 -10.68 -12.28
C TRP A 102 3.17 -10.59 -13.29
N LEU A 103 4.31 -10.02 -12.89
CA LEU A 103 5.48 -9.90 -13.76
C LEU A 103 6.01 -11.26 -14.22
N ASP A 104 5.80 -12.30 -13.40
CA ASP A 104 6.24 -13.67 -13.66
C ASP A 104 5.17 -14.49 -14.39
N GLY A 105 4.08 -13.87 -14.82
CA GLY A 105 3.00 -14.53 -15.55
C GLY A 105 2.02 -15.30 -14.66
N ILE A 106 2.07 -15.13 -13.33
CA ILE A 106 1.11 -15.75 -12.44
C ILE A 106 -0.18 -14.94 -12.46
N GLU A 107 -1.29 -15.65 -12.71
CA GLU A 107 -2.61 -15.04 -12.81
C GLU A 107 -3.06 -14.36 -11.51
N TRP A 108 -3.73 -13.22 -11.67
CA TRP A 108 -4.12 -12.31 -10.59
C TRP A 108 -4.95 -12.95 -9.48
N ASN A 109 -5.84 -13.88 -9.84
CA ASN A 109 -6.81 -14.53 -8.94
C ASN A 109 -6.36 -15.89 -8.39
N THR A 110 -5.10 -16.26 -8.60
CA THR A 110 -4.55 -17.49 -8.02
C THR A 110 -4.05 -17.28 -6.59
N LYS A 111 -3.93 -18.39 -5.85
CA LYS A 111 -3.22 -18.43 -4.56
C LYS A 111 -1.71 -18.62 -4.74
N GLU A 112 -1.24 -18.67 -5.99
CA GLU A 112 0.16 -18.87 -6.32
C GLU A 112 0.92 -17.56 -6.23
N TYR A 113 2.19 -17.68 -5.85
CA TYR A 113 3.09 -16.54 -5.77
C TYR A 113 4.40 -16.91 -6.43
N SER A 114 5.03 -15.92 -7.07
CA SER A 114 6.33 -16.14 -7.67
C SER A 114 7.33 -16.59 -6.61
N GLU A 115 8.23 -17.50 -6.99
CA GLU A 115 9.35 -17.98 -6.19
C GLU A 115 10.18 -16.84 -5.57
N ARG A 116 10.24 -15.68 -6.25
CA ARG A 116 10.97 -14.50 -5.78
C ARG A 116 10.28 -13.79 -4.61
N VAL A 117 8.98 -14.01 -4.40
CA VAL A 117 8.16 -13.34 -3.37
C VAL A 117 7.36 -14.26 -2.45
N LYS A 118 7.31 -15.57 -2.70
CA LYS A 118 6.50 -16.51 -1.90
C LYS A 118 6.86 -16.53 -0.41
N TRP A 119 8.13 -16.23 -0.09
CA TRP A 119 8.67 -16.14 1.27
C TRP A 119 8.16 -14.91 2.06
N ILE A 120 7.57 -13.93 1.39
CA ILE A 120 7.08 -12.70 2.04
C ILE A 120 5.75 -13.00 2.75
N GLY A 121 5.78 -12.96 4.09
CA GLY A 121 4.58 -13.00 4.93
C GLY A 121 3.89 -11.63 4.98
N ALA A 122 2.66 -11.55 4.45
CA ALA A 122 1.85 -10.33 4.42
C ALA A 122 0.76 -10.27 5.51
N THR A 123 0.79 -11.18 6.49
CA THR A 123 -0.19 -11.21 7.59
C THR A 123 0.16 -10.19 8.66
N VAL A 124 -0.80 -9.37 9.10
CA VAL A 124 -0.63 -8.52 10.27
C VAL A 124 -0.68 -9.39 11.53
N LYS A 125 0.36 -9.38 12.36
CA LYS A 125 0.32 -10.06 13.66
C LYS A 125 -0.55 -9.24 14.61
N ARG A 126 -1.56 -9.87 15.22
CA ARG A 126 -2.49 -9.22 16.17
C ARG A 126 -1.77 -8.56 17.34
N SER A 127 -0.65 -9.13 17.79
CA SER A 127 0.20 -8.56 18.85
C SER A 127 0.84 -7.21 18.52
N ARG A 128 0.93 -6.85 17.24
CA ARG A 128 1.52 -5.58 16.78
C ARG A 128 0.49 -4.53 16.39
N LEU A 129 -0.80 -4.88 16.46
CA LEU A 129 -1.87 -3.91 16.38
C LEU A 129 -2.00 -3.28 17.76
N GLY A 130 -1.79 -1.97 17.86
CA GLY A 130 -2.15 -1.23 19.07
C GLY A 130 -3.61 -1.55 19.43
N ARG A 131 -3.89 -1.77 20.71
CA ARG A 131 -5.27 -1.93 21.16
C ARG A 131 -6.04 -0.68 20.72
N PRO A 132 -7.25 -0.82 20.12
CA PRO A 132 -8.10 0.34 19.91
C PRO A 132 -8.31 1.02 21.27
N VAL A 133 -8.07 2.33 21.32
CA VAL A 133 -8.37 3.12 22.52
C VAL A 133 -9.88 3.16 22.64
N ILE A 134 -10.42 2.44 23.62
CA ILE A 134 -11.82 2.51 23.98
C ILE A 134 -11.89 3.52 25.11
N LEU A 135 -12.62 4.61 24.92
CA LEU A 135 -12.80 5.62 25.96
C LEU A 135 -13.48 4.97 27.17
N THR A 136 -12.98 5.25 28.37
CA THR A 136 -13.67 4.83 29.60
C THR A 136 -14.93 5.65 29.81
N LYS A 137 -15.83 5.16 30.68
CA LYS A 137 -17.04 5.89 31.05
C LYS A 137 -16.71 7.29 31.59
N GLU A 138 -15.63 7.45 32.36
CA GLU A 138 -15.23 8.76 32.86
C GLU A 138 -14.73 9.70 31.75
N GLU A 139 -14.00 9.18 30.76
CA GLU A 139 -13.52 9.96 29.61
C GLU A 139 -14.69 10.43 28.73
N ILE A 140 -15.69 9.57 28.53
CA ILE A 140 -16.94 9.91 27.84
C ILE A 140 -17.68 11.01 28.60
N LEU A 141 -17.79 10.91 29.93
CA LEU A 141 -18.47 11.92 30.76
C LEU A 141 -17.73 13.28 30.74
N LYS A 142 -16.39 13.27 30.72
CA LYS A 142 -15.58 14.48 30.52
C LYS A 142 -15.75 15.08 29.13
N LEU A 143 -15.95 14.27 28.10
CA LEU A 143 -16.25 14.75 26.76
C LEU A 143 -17.60 15.49 26.73
N PHE A 144 -18.63 14.89 27.33
CA PHE A 144 -19.97 15.47 27.41
C PHE A 144 -20.04 16.77 28.21
N SER A 145 -19.21 16.95 29.24
CA SER A 145 -19.19 18.17 30.04
C SER A 145 -18.60 19.37 29.29
N VAL A 146 -17.81 19.12 28.24
CA VAL A 146 -17.17 20.17 27.41
C VAL A 146 -17.99 20.50 26.15
N CYS A 147 -18.84 19.60 25.67
CA CYS A 147 -19.74 19.86 24.54
C CYS A 147 -20.74 20.99 24.87
N LYS A 148 -20.70 22.09 24.09
CA LYS A 148 -21.43 23.33 24.40
C LYS A 148 -22.85 23.35 23.81
N GLY A 149 -23.15 22.51 22.81
CA GLY A 149 -24.45 22.49 22.13
C GLY A 149 -25.17 21.13 22.18
N THR A 150 -26.51 21.15 22.12
CA THR A 150 -27.37 19.95 22.09
C THR A 150 -27.08 19.04 20.89
N ARG A 151 -26.65 19.62 19.77
CA ARG A 151 -26.22 18.88 18.56
C ARG A 151 -24.88 18.17 18.75
N GLU A 152 -23.92 18.82 19.42
CA GLU A 152 -22.61 18.23 19.75
C GLU A 152 -22.71 17.10 20.78
N LYS A 153 -23.74 17.15 21.65
CA LYS A 153 -24.04 16.08 22.61
C LYS A 153 -24.78 14.90 21.98
N ALA A 154 -25.32 15.05 20.77
CA ALA A 154 -26.09 14.02 20.07
C ALA A 154 -25.29 13.27 18.98
N LEU A 155 -24.13 13.81 18.58
CA LEU A 155 -23.16 13.19 17.66
C LEU A 155 -22.25 12.22 18.41
#